data_AF-A0A238ZLL6-F1
#
_entry.id   AF-A0A238ZLL6-F1
#
_cell.length_a   1.000
_cell.length_b   1.000
_cell.length_c   1.000
_cell.angle_alpha   90.00
_cell.angle_beta   90.00
_cell.angle_gamma   90.00
#
_symmetry.space_group_name_H-M   'P 1'
#
loop_
_entity.id
_entity.type
_entity.pdbx_description
1 polymer ?
#
loop_
_entity_poly.entity_id
_entity_poly.type
_entity_poly.pdbx_seq_one_letter_code
_entity_poly.pdbx_strand_id
1 'polypeptide(L)' 'MAHTCKDCGTAVAATDKKCPACGAELAAKPKLLPIAAFMLIVILVIQAYMDKPENKEPAATEPAKAASQ' A
#
# COMPACT_ATOMS: atom_id res chain seq x y z
N MET A 1 -7.03 20.28 19.30
CA MET A 1 -6.77 21.22 18.20
C MET A 1 -8.07 21.34 17.41
N ALA A 2 -8.78 22.46 17.54
CA ALA A 2 -9.96 22.76 16.72
C ALA A 2 -9.49 23.36 15.38
N HIS A 3 -10.18 23.06 14.29
CA HIS A 3 -9.93 23.62 12.97
C HIS A 3 -11.17 24.40 12.53
N THR A 4 -11.00 25.33 11.60
CA THR A 4 -12.12 26.15 11.10
C THR A 4 -12.75 25.47 9.89
N CYS A 5 -14.07 25.33 9.88
CA CYS A 5 -14.81 24.84 8.73
C CYS A 5 -14.64 25.84 7.57
N LYS A 6 -14.20 25.36 6.40
CA LYS A 6 -13.98 26.22 5.22
C LYS A 6 -15.28 26.76 4.61
N ASP A 7 -16.41 26.11 4.85
CA ASP A 7 -17.72 26.48 4.31
C ASP A 7 -18.40 27.59 5.13
N CYS A 8 -18.43 27.44 6.45
CA CYS A 8 -19.20 28.34 7.33
C CYS A 8 -18.35 29.11 8.34
N GLY A 9 -17.04 28.87 8.41
CA GLY A 9 -16.15 29.57 9.33
C GLY A 9 -16.29 29.15 10.81
N THR A 10 -17.11 28.16 11.14
CA THR A 10 -17.29 27.70 12.53
C THR A 10 -16.13 26.81 12.97
N ALA A 11 -15.76 26.86 14.25
CA ALA A 11 -14.78 25.97 14.84
C ALA A 11 -15.33 24.53 14.95
N VAL A 12 -14.56 23.56 14.47
CA VAL A 12 -14.90 22.13 14.36
C VAL A 12 -13.77 21.27 14.90
N ALA A 13 -14.08 20.15 15.55
CA ALA A 13 -13.04 19.29 16.11
C ALA A 13 -12.39 18.46 15.00
N ALA A 14 -11.07 18.23 15.09
CA ALA A 14 -10.31 17.51 14.06
C ALA A 14 -10.79 16.06 13.80
N THR A 15 -11.59 15.50 14.70
CA THR A 15 -12.19 14.16 14.60
C THR A 15 -13.57 14.15 13.95
N ASP A 16 -14.22 15.31 13.78
CA ASP A 16 -15.53 15.38 13.15
C ASP A 16 -15.43 15.16 11.64
N LYS A 17 -16.21 14.22 11.12
CA LYS A 17 -16.32 13.95 9.67
C LYS A 17 -17.26 14.94 8.96
N LYS A 18 -18.11 15.63 9.72
CA LYS A 18 -19.07 16.61 9.21
C LYS A 18 -19.16 17.81 10.14
N CYS A 19 -19.40 18.99 9.57
CA CYS A 19 -19.58 20.21 10.32
C CYS A 19 -20.95 20.18 11.02
N PRO A 20 -21.05 20.36 12.34
CA PRO A 20 -22.33 20.43 13.04
C PRO A 20 -23.09 21.73 12.74
N ALA A 21 -22.43 22.77 12.23
CA ALA A 21 -23.05 24.06 11.94
C ALA A 21 -23.71 24.12 10.55
N CYS A 22 -23.06 23.59 9.51
CA CYS A 22 -23.54 23.67 8.13
C CYS A 22 -23.75 22.31 7.44
N GLY A 23 -23.31 21.20 8.05
CA GLY A 23 -23.43 19.87 7.45
C GLY A 23 -22.36 19.52 6.40
N ALA A 24 -21.44 20.42 6.07
CA ALA A 24 -20.36 20.17 5.12
C ALA A 24 -19.47 19.00 5.55
N GLU A 25 -18.98 18.20 4.60
CA GLU A 25 -18.06 17.10 4.86
C GLU A 25 -16.65 17.62 5.15
N LEU A 26 -16.12 17.26 6.31
CA LEU A 26 -14.78 17.59 6.73
C LEU A 26 -13.89 16.43 6.31
N ALA A 27 -13.03 16.67 5.32
CA ALA A 27 -12.02 15.71 4.88
C ALA A 27 -10.97 15.51 5.99
N ALA A 28 -11.28 14.65 6.96
CA ALA A 28 -10.30 14.13 7.89
C ALA A 28 -9.34 13.27 7.08
N LYS A 29 -8.11 13.76 6.82
CA LYS A 29 -7.05 12.96 6.21
C LYS A 29 -6.78 11.79 7.15
N PRO A 30 -7.23 10.56 6.82
CA PRO A 30 -7.02 9.46 7.74
C PRO A 30 -5.51 9.22 7.76
N LYS A 31 -4.90 9.22 8.95
CA LYS A 31 -3.53 8.72 9.15
C LYS A 31 -3.35 7.27 8.69
N LEU A 32 -4.42 6.61 8.25
CA LEU A 32 -4.44 5.33 7.59
C LEU A 32 -3.77 5.34 6.20
N LEU A 33 -3.75 6.48 5.50
CA LEU A 33 -3.13 6.60 4.17
C LEU A 33 -1.61 6.32 4.20
N PRO A 34 -0.82 6.93 5.09
CA PRO A 34 0.61 6.61 5.19
C PRO A 34 0.87 5.18 5.73
N ILE A 35 0.02 4.66 6.64
CA ILE A 35 0.17 3.29 7.17
C ILE A 35 -0.10 2.26 6.07
N ALA A 36 -1.16 2.43 5.28
CA ALA A 36 -1.49 1.55 4.17
C ALA A 36 -0.41 1.58 3.08
N ALA A 37 0.14 2.75 2.76
CA ALA A 37 1.25 2.88 1.83
C ALA A 37 2.51 2.14 2.33
N PHE A 38 2.84 2.25 3.61
CA PHE A 38 3.98 1.54 4.20
C PHE A 38 3.80 0.01 4.15
N MET A 39 2.62 -0.49 4.52
CA MET A 39 2.31 -1.93 4.46
C MET A 39 2.42 -2.48 3.04
N LEU A 40 1.92 -1.76 2.03
CA LEU A 40 2.05 -2.15 0.63
C LEU A 40 3.51 -2.20 0.17
N ILE A 41 4.33 -1.22 0.54
CA ILE A 41 5.76 -1.21 0.20
C ILE A 41 6.46 -2.43 0.80
N VAL A 42 6.18 -2.76 2.08
CA VAL A 42 6.77 -3.92 2.75
C VAL A 42 6.39 -5.22 2.05
N ILE A 43 5.13 -5.39 1.64
CA ILE A 43 4.67 -6.59 0.91
C ILE A 43 5.39 -6.72 -0.44
N LEU A 44 5.53 -5.62 -1.19
CA LEU A 44 6.26 -5.63 -2.47
C LEU A 44 7.73 -6.01 -2.31
N VAL A 45 8.38 -5.51 -1.24
CA VAL A 45 9.76 -5.91 -0.93
C VAL A 45 9.83 -7.40 -0.61
N ILE A 46 8.93 -7.93 0.23
CA ILE A 46 8.90 -9.37 0.55
C ILE A 46 8.71 -10.21 -0.72
N GLN A 47 7.80 -9.81 -1.62
CA GLN A 47 7.62 -10.50 -2.91
C GLN A 47 8.90 -10.49 -3.74
N ALA A 48 9.60 -9.35 -3.83
CA ALA A 48 10.88 -9.25 -4.53
C ALA A 48 12.00 -10.11 -3.91
N TYR A 49 11.96 -10.36 -2.60
CA TYR A 49 12.88 -11.25 -1.91
C TYR A 49 12.49 -12.73 -2.03
N MET A 50 11.20 -13.05 -2.02
CA MET A 50 10.65 -14.39 -2.18
C MET A 50 10.71 -14.90 -3.63
N ASP A 51 10.98 -14.03 -4.60
CA ASP A 51 11.32 -14.37 -6.00
C ASP A 51 12.79 -14.84 -6.14
N LYS A 52 13.54 -14.88 -5.03
CA LYS A 52 14.92 -15.37 -4.97
C LYS A 52 15.11 -16.65 -4.13
N PRO A 53 14.52 -17.79 -4.53
CA PRO A 53 14.97 -19.12 -4.09
C PRO A 53 15.48 -20.02 -5.22
N GLU A 54 15.91 -19.49 -6.38
CA GLU A 54 16.61 -20.30 -7.40
C GLU A 54 17.93 -19.69 -7.84
N ASN A 55 18.94 -19.80 -6.98
CA ASN A 55 20.27 -20.17 -7.46
C ASN A 55 20.58 -21.56 -6.91
N LYS A 56 20.10 -22.58 -7.61
CA LYS A 56 20.65 -23.93 -7.54
C LYS A 56 20.73 -24.52 -8.95
N GLU A 57 21.85 -24.19 -9.58
CA GLU A 57 22.51 -24.88 -10.70
C GLU A 57 21.78 -24.92 -12.07
N PRO A 58 22.43 -24.44 -13.15
CA PRO A 58 22.01 -24.72 -14.52
C PRO A 58 22.35 -26.18 -14.83
N ALA A 59 21.36 -27.06 -14.75
CA ALA A 59 21.49 -28.41 -15.28
C ALA A 59 21.48 -28.36 -16.82
N ALA A 60 22.68 -28.37 -17.36
CA ALA A 60 23.08 -28.98 -18.63
C ALA A 60 22.34 -28.51 -19.90
N THR A 61 23.06 -27.67 -20.65
CA THR A 61 23.16 -27.81 -22.11
C THR A 61 23.22 -29.29 -22.51
N GLU A 62 22.32 -29.70 -23.40
CA GLU A 62 22.41 -30.95 -24.17
C GLU A 62 23.80 -31.09 -24.83
N PRO A 63 24.32 -32.32 -24.97
CA PRO A 63 24.36 -32.87 -26.33
C PRO A 63 24.13 -34.39 -26.42
N ALA A 64 23.26 -34.76 -27.37
CA ALA A 64 23.36 -35.87 -28.32
C ALA A 64 23.78 -37.29 -27.86
N LYS A 65 22.90 -38.29 -28.11
CA LYS A 65 23.04 -39.33 -29.18
C LYS A 65 22.49 -40.72 -28.77
N ALA A 66 21.62 -41.24 -29.65
CA ALA A 66 21.38 -42.65 -30.01
C ALA A 66 20.57 -43.61 -29.08
N ALA A 67 19.68 -44.35 -29.78
CA ALA A 67 19.27 -45.74 -29.60
C ALA A 67 17.93 -46.06 -28.87
N SER A 68 16.95 -46.44 -29.69
CA SER A 68 16.01 -47.57 -29.55
C SER A 68 15.06 -47.63 -28.33
N GLN A 69 13.75 -47.51 -28.58
CA GLN A 69 12.85 -48.61 -28.96
C GLN A 69 11.57 -48.06 -29.60
#